data_AF-A0A8T6NK15-F1
#
_entry.id   AF-A0A8T6NK15-F1
#
_cell.length_a   1.000
_cell.length_b   1.000
_cell.length_c   1.000
_cell.angle_alpha   90.00
_cell.angle_beta   90.00
_cell.angle_gamma   90.00
#
_symmetry.space_group_name_H-M   'P 1'
#
loop_
_entity.id
_entity.type
_entity.pdbx_description
1 polymer ?
#
loop_
_entity_poly.entity_id
_entity_poly.type
_entity_poly.pdbx_seq_one_letter_code
_entity_poly.pdbx_strand_id
1 'polypeptide(L)'
;MLFRYYIGFKDQRGTGRTITGDVKHKNVMIGEETYSAVYVSPDTLGEITGEYSNFQSSDVAAVGVEIFYNGVLVGGYSSLSGTKAKFWEATGTGPGILSKHETPFALLWIDRYADVDKN
;
A
#
# COMPACT_ATOMS: atom_id res chain seq x y z
N MET A 1 -5.70 7.20 -12.76
CA MET A 1 -6.43 6.14 -12.05
C MET A 1 -5.96 6.12 -10.61
N LEU A 2 -6.86 6.08 -9.63
CA LEU A 2 -6.50 6.18 -8.22
C LEU A 2 -6.35 4.78 -7.64
N PHE A 3 -5.22 4.51 -7.00
CA PHE A 3 -4.94 3.25 -6.32
C PHE A 3 -4.89 3.56 -4.84
N ARG A 4 -5.79 2.96 -4.07
CA ARG A 4 -5.77 3.02 -2.61
C ARG A 4 -5.11 1.77 -2.09
N TYR A 5 -3.92 1.92 -1.53
CA TYR A 5 -3.15 0.80 -1.01
C TYR A 5 -3.50 0.53 0.45
N TYR A 6 -3.34 -0.72 0.85
CA TYR A 6 -3.53 -1.21 2.21
C TYR A 6 -2.38 -2.14 2.58
N ILE A 7 -1.72 -1.87 3.70
CA ILE A 7 -0.68 -2.74 4.25
C ILE A 7 -1.02 -3.05 5.69
N GLY A 8 -1.29 -4.33 5.96
CA GLY A 8 -1.62 -4.85 7.28
C GLY A 8 -0.36 -5.34 8.00
N PHE A 9 -0.24 -4.97 9.26
CA PHE A 9 0.84 -5.38 10.16
C PHE A 9 0.25 -6.00 11.43
N LYS A 10 1.10 -6.69 12.17
CA LYS A 10 0.88 -6.95 13.60
C LYS A 10 1.70 -5.93 14.38
N ASP A 11 1.05 -5.24 15.31
CA ASP A 11 1.77 -4.35 16.23
C ASP A 11 2.57 -5.13 17.28
N GLN A 12 3.31 -4.42 18.14
CA GLN A 12 4.08 -5.02 19.24
C GLN A 12 3.28 -5.96 20.16
N ARG A 13 1.94 -5.81 20.22
CA ARG A 13 1.04 -6.61 21.06
C ARG A 13 0.36 -7.73 20.27
N GLY A 14 0.69 -7.89 18.98
CA GLY A 14 0.07 -8.83 18.07
C GLY A 14 -1.29 -8.38 17.53
N THR A 15 -1.70 -7.14 17.80
CA THR A 15 -2.97 -6.58 17.30
C THR A 15 -2.79 -6.14 15.85
N GLY A 16 -3.79 -6.46 15.01
CA GLY A 16 -3.76 -6.05 13.60
C GLY A 16 -3.91 -4.54 13.44
N ARG A 17 -3.01 -3.91 12.68
CA ARG A 17 -3.15 -2.52 12.22
C ARG A 17 -2.97 -2.44 10.72
N THR A 18 -3.74 -1.58 10.06
CA THR A 18 -3.56 -1.31 8.63
C THR A 18 -3.20 0.14 8.41
N ILE A 19 -2.20 0.38 7.54
CA ILE A 19 -1.98 1.71 6.96
C ILE A 19 -2.53 1.77 5.54
N THR A 20 -2.90 2.98 5.12
CA THR A 20 -3.42 3.26 3.79
C THR A 20 -2.82 4.53 3.21
N GLY A 21 -2.94 4.66 1.89
CA GLY A 21 -2.61 5.87 1.16
C GLY A 21 -3.04 5.76 -0.30
N ASP A 22 -3.31 6.92 -0.87
CA ASP A 22 -3.86 7.08 -2.20
C ASP A 22 -2.76 7.53 -3.16
N VAL A 23 -2.58 6.79 -4.24
CA VAL A 23 -1.61 7.11 -5.28
C VAL A 23 -2.32 7.19 -6.63
N LYS A 24 -2.15 8.31 -7.31
CA LYS A 24 -2.73 8.52 -8.63
C LYS A 24 -1.73 8.08 -9.70
N HIS A 25 -1.99 6.94 -10.30
CA HIS A 25 -1.22 6.43 -11.43
C HIS A 25 -1.75 6.97 -12.77
N LYS A 26 -0.83 7.19 -13.70
CA LYS A 26 -1.13 7.54 -15.09
C LYS A 26 -0.69 6.43 -16.04
N ASN A 27 -1.25 6.43 -17.25
CA ASN A 27 -0.93 5.45 -18.30
C ASN A 27 -1.09 3.97 -17.88
N VAL A 28 -2.02 3.68 -16.96
CA VAL A 28 -2.34 2.29 -16.60
C VAL A 28 -3.27 1.70 -17.65
N MET A 29 -2.87 0.57 -18.22
CA MET A 29 -3.65 -0.13 -19.24
C MET A 29 -4.70 -1.02 -18.56
N ILE A 30 -5.96 -0.87 -18.97
CA ILE A 30 -7.07 -1.65 -18.42
C ILE A 30 -7.05 -3.04 -19.04
N GLY A 31 -7.15 -4.08 -18.20
CA GLY A 31 -7.17 -5.49 -18.64
C GLY A 31 -5.79 -6.15 -18.73
N GLU A 32 -4.71 -5.40 -18.46
CA GLU A 32 -3.33 -5.90 -18.46
C GLU A 32 -2.76 -5.98 -17.04
N GLU A 33 -1.81 -6.89 -16.83
CA GLU A 33 -1.05 -6.93 -15.58
C GLU A 33 -0.22 -5.66 -15.42
N THR A 34 -0.41 -4.96 -14.30
CA THR A 34 0.31 -3.73 -13.99
C THR A 34 1.10 -3.90 -12.69
N TYR A 35 2.36 -3.48 -12.70
CA TYR A 35 3.20 -3.43 -11.51
C TYR A 35 3.16 -2.03 -10.93
N SER A 36 3.01 -1.93 -9.61
CA SER A 36 3.09 -0.67 -8.88
C SER A 36 3.86 -0.88 -7.59
N ALA A 37 4.40 0.20 -7.05
CA ALA A 37 5.13 0.22 -5.79
C ALA A 37 4.63 1.41 -4.98
N VAL A 38 4.80 1.32 -3.67
CA VAL A 38 4.58 2.41 -2.72
C VAL A 38 5.61 2.28 -1.62
N TYR A 39 5.78 3.34 -0.84
CA TYR A 39 6.77 3.40 0.22
C TYR A 39 6.13 3.61 1.58
N VAL A 40 6.78 3.08 2.61
CA VAL A 40 6.44 3.32 4.01
C VAL A 40 7.72 3.78 4.70
N SER A 41 7.64 4.87 5.45
CA SER A 41 8.83 5.41 6.12
C SER A 41 9.31 4.49 7.26
N PRO A 42 10.63 4.43 7.55
CA PRO A 42 11.15 3.68 8.68
C PRO A 42 10.53 4.12 10.01
N ASP A 43 10.27 5.41 10.17
CA ASP A 43 9.62 5.95 11.37
C ASP A 43 8.20 5.37 11.53
N THR A 44 7.40 5.36 10.45
CA THR A 44 6.07 4.73 10.44
C THR A 44 6.14 3.24 10.75
N LEU A 45 7.14 2.52 10.23
CA LEU A 45 7.35 1.11 10.58
C LEU A 45 7.69 0.95 12.06
N GLY A 46 8.59 1.78 12.59
CA GLY A 46 8.98 1.79 14.00
C GLY A 46 7.81 2.10 14.95
N GLU A 47 6.92 3.02 14.57
CA GLU A 47 5.69 3.30 15.34
C GLU A 47 4.76 2.09 15.42
N ILE A 48 4.68 1.29 14.36
CA ILE A 48 3.77 0.13 14.28
C ILE A 48 4.38 -1.09 14.96
N THR A 49 5.61 -1.45 14.58
CA THR A 49 6.27 -2.70 14.99
C THR A 49 7.16 -2.54 16.21
N GLY A 50 7.51 -1.31 16.58
CA GLY A 50 8.32 -0.99 17.75
C GLY A 50 9.81 -0.81 17.52
N GLU A 51 10.33 -1.34 16.42
CA GLU A 51 11.73 -1.27 16.06
C GLU A 51 11.85 -1.45 14.54
N TYR A 52 12.28 -0.40 13.82
CA TYR A 52 12.40 -0.47 12.37
C TYR A 52 13.67 -1.20 11.92
N SER A 53 14.71 -1.23 12.75
CA SER A 53 16.00 -1.85 12.39
C SER A 53 15.92 -3.37 12.21
N ASN A 54 14.91 -4.00 12.81
CA ASN A 54 14.66 -5.43 12.68
C ASN A 54 13.43 -5.76 11.81
N PHE A 55 12.89 -4.77 11.09
CA PHE A 55 11.72 -4.99 10.25
C PHE A 55 12.04 -5.99 9.13
N GLN A 56 11.23 -7.04 9.02
CA GLN A 56 11.32 -8.08 8.01
C GLN A 56 10.06 -8.14 7.16
N SER A 57 10.15 -8.71 5.96
CA SER A 57 8.97 -8.90 5.09
C SER A 57 7.88 -9.74 5.75
N SER A 58 8.23 -10.64 6.69
CA SER A 58 7.28 -11.44 7.47
C SER A 58 6.44 -10.62 8.45
N ASP A 59 6.84 -9.39 8.77
CA ASP A 59 6.07 -8.50 9.65
C ASP A 59 4.87 -7.88 8.92
N VAL A 60 4.87 -7.94 7.58
CA VAL A 60 3.71 -7.63 6.75
C VAL A 60 2.75 -8.80 6.79
N ALA A 61 1.60 -8.62 7.45
CA ALA A 61 0.58 -9.64 7.62
C ALA A 61 -0.31 -9.79 6.37
N ALA A 62 -0.56 -8.70 5.65
CA ALA A 62 -1.36 -8.69 4.43
C ALA A 62 -1.11 -7.44 3.59
N VAL A 63 -1.36 -7.53 2.29
CA VAL A 63 -1.35 -6.38 1.38
C VAL A 63 -2.61 -6.38 0.52
N GLY A 64 -3.09 -5.20 0.17
CA GLY A 64 -4.22 -5.03 -0.72
C GLY A 64 -4.20 -3.70 -1.45
N VAL A 65 -5.01 -3.60 -2.49
CA VAL A 65 -5.23 -2.37 -3.25
C VAL A 65 -6.66 -2.34 -3.79
N GLU A 66 -7.32 -1.19 -3.67
CA GLU A 66 -8.56 -0.88 -4.37
C GLU A 66 -8.26 0.12 -5.49
N ILE A 67 -8.79 -0.13 -6.70
CA ILE A 67 -8.52 0.66 -7.89
C ILE A 67 -9.79 1.41 -8.28
N PHE A 68 -9.68 2.74 -8.35
CA PHE A 68 -10.78 3.63 -8.68
C PHE A 68 -10.54 4.36 -10.01
N TYR A 69 -11.54 4.32 -10.88
CA TYR A 69 -11.59 5.10 -12.12
C TYR A 69 -12.78 6.06 -12.05
N ASN A 70 -12.51 7.37 -12.13
CA ASN A 70 -13.52 8.43 -11.97
C ASN A 70 -14.37 8.28 -10.69
N GLY A 71 -13.73 7.89 -9.58
CA GLY A 71 -14.38 7.70 -8.28
C GLY A 71 -15.14 6.37 -8.12
N VAL A 72 -15.22 5.54 -9.16
CA VAL A 72 -15.88 4.24 -9.12
C VAL A 72 -14.85 3.15 -8.89
N LEU A 73 -15.11 2.23 -7.94
CA LEU A 73 -14.29 1.04 -7.72
C LEU A 73 -14.41 0.11 -8.93
N VAL A 74 -13.31 -0.12 -9.64
CA VAL A 74 -13.26 -0.93 -10.88
C VAL A 74 -12.49 -2.23 -10.72
N GLY A 75 -11.77 -2.40 -9.61
CA GLY A 75 -11.01 -3.61 -9.33
C GLY A 75 -10.14 -3.48 -8.10
N GLY A 76 -9.31 -4.49 -7.87
CA GLY A 76 -8.39 -4.51 -6.75
C GLY A 76 -7.69 -5.84 -6.59
N TYR A 77 -6.84 -5.93 -5.58
CA TYR A 77 -6.15 -7.13 -5.19
C TYR A 77 -6.11 -7.21 -3.66
N SER A 78 -6.10 -8.43 -3.13
CA SER A 78 -5.81 -8.71 -1.73
C SER A 78 -5.00 -9.99 -1.63
N SER A 79 -4.00 -10.00 -0.76
CA SER A 79 -3.26 -11.21 -0.42
C SER A 79 -4.08 -12.20 0.41
N LEU A 80 -5.21 -11.77 0.97
CA LEU A 80 -6.16 -12.61 1.69
C LEU A 80 -7.43 -12.85 0.87
N SER A 81 -8.18 -13.90 1.21
CA SER A 81 -9.37 -14.32 0.47
C SER A 81 -10.59 -14.52 1.37
N GLY A 82 -11.76 -14.70 0.75
CA GLY A 82 -13.03 -14.90 1.43
C GLY A 82 -13.42 -13.71 2.32
N THR A 83 -13.90 -13.99 3.53
CA THR A 83 -14.32 -12.95 4.50
C THR A 83 -13.19 -12.07 4.99
N LYS A 84 -11.93 -12.46 4.79
CA LYS A 84 -10.73 -11.69 5.17
C LYS A 84 -10.14 -10.88 4.02
N ALA A 85 -10.71 -10.96 2.81
CA ALA A 85 -10.19 -10.26 1.64
C ALA A 85 -10.06 -8.74 1.88
N LYS A 86 -11.01 -8.15 2.61
CA LYS A 86 -10.97 -6.73 3.01
C LYS A 86 -10.52 -6.54 4.46
N PHE A 87 -9.35 -7.06 4.81
CA PHE A 87 -8.81 -7.02 6.18
C PHE A 87 -8.70 -5.59 6.76
N TRP A 88 -8.57 -4.58 5.91
CA TRP A 88 -8.53 -3.16 6.29
C TRP A 88 -9.85 -2.67 6.89
N GLU A 89 -10.99 -3.29 6.56
CA GLU A 89 -12.28 -2.96 7.17
C GLU A 89 -12.37 -3.45 8.62
N ALA A 90 -11.65 -4.52 8.97
CA ALA A 90 -11.68 -5.12 10.31
C ALA A 90 -10.64 -4.54 11.29
N THR A 91 -9.51 -4.04 10.79
CA THR A 91 -8.38 -3.57 11.60
C THR A 91 -8.34 -2.06 11.81
N GLY A 92 -9.19 -1.31 11.11
CA GLY A 92 -9.09 0.14 11.02
C GLY A 92 -7.90 0.57 10.15
N THR A 93 -7.94 1.81 9.66
CA THR A 93 -6.88 2.35 8.78
C THR A 93 -6.29 3.63 9.35
N GLY A 94 -4.97 3.77 9.21
CA GLY A 94 -4.22 5.01 9.46
C GLY A 94 -3.42 5.43 8.23
N PRO A 95 -2.99 6.70 8.13
CA PRO A 95 -2.09 7.13 7.06
C PRO A 95 -0.70 6.50 7.24
N GLY A 96 0.07 6.37 6.16
CA GLY A 96 1.46 5.89 6.23
C GLY A 96 2.09 5.44 4.92
N ILE A 97 1.30 5.40 3.84
CA ILE A 97 1.78 5.03 2.52
C ILE A 97 2.12 6.30 1.72
N LEU A 98 3.31 6.32 1.15
CA LEU A 98 3.88 7.44 0.38
C LEU A 98 4.03 7.04 -1.09
N SER A 99 3.72 7.99 -1.97
CA SER A 99 3.88 7.87 -3.42
C SER A 99 5.31 8.16 -3.88
N LYS A 100 5.59 7.94 -5.18
CA LYS A 100 6.91 8.18 -5.79
C LYS A 100 7.54 9.51 -5.44
N HIS A 101 6.76 10.58 -5.51
CA HIS A 101 7.27 11.94 -5.35
C HIS A 101 7.44 12.36 -3.89
N GLU A 102 6.96 11.56 -2.95
CA GLU A 102 7.01 11.82 -1.50
C GLU A 102 8.17 11.09 -0.83
N THR A 103 9.06 10.49 -1.61
CA THR A 103 10.20 9.71 -1.11
C THR A 103 11.52 10.24 -1.67
N PRO A 104 12.63 10.11 -0.93
CA PRO A 104 13.96 10.38 -1.47
C PRO A 104 14.39 9.32 -2.51
N PHE A 105 13.62 8.25 -2.69
CA PHE A 105 13.91 7.13 -3.58
C PHE A 105 13.17 7.20 -4.91
N ALA A 106 12.56 8.34 -5.25
CA ALA A 106 11.88 8.55 -6.54
C ALA A 106 12.75 8.17 -7.75
N LEU A 107 14.07 8.35 -7.64
CA LEU A 107 15.06 8.00 -8.66
C LEU A 107 15.28 6.50 -8.85
N LEU A 108 14.98 5.69 -7.83
CA LEU A 108 15.11 4.22 -7.87
C LEU A 108 13.85 3.54 -8.43
N TRP A 109 12.84 4.34 -8.79
CA TRP A 109 11.60 3.86 -9.36
C TRP A 109 11.82 3.50 -10.83
N ILE A 110 12.22 2.24 -11.05
CA ILE A 110 12.51 1.68 -12.38
C ILE A 110 11.28 1.73 -13.30
N ASP A 111 11.53 1.66 -14.61
CA ASP A 111 10.53 1.74 -15.70
C ASP A 111 9.44 0.65 -15.64
N ARG A 112 9.61 -0.36 -14.78
CA ARG A 112 8.63 -1.45 -14.59
C ARG A 112 7.33 -0.97 -13.93
N TYR A 113 7.39 0.07 -13.08
CA TYR A 113 6.23 0.47 -12.29
C TYR A 113 5.41 1.55 -13.00
N ALA A 114 4.09 1.44 -12.93
CA ALA A 114 3.18 2.45 -13.47
C ALA A 114 3.53 3.84 -12.92
N ASP A 115 3.72 4.81 -13.82
CA ASP A 115 4.13 6.15 -13.44
C ASP A 115 3.04 6.87 -12.64
N VAL A 116 3.46 7.82 -11.83
CA VAL A 116 2.64 8.44 -10.78
C VAL A 116 2.54 9.94 -11.03
N ASP A 117 1.35 10.50 -10.90
CA ASP A 117 1.17 11.95 -10.92
C ASP A 117 1.87 12.59 -9.71
N LYS A 118 2.50 13.75 -9.91
CA LYS A 118 2.82 14.61 -8.77
C LYS A 118 1.48 15.12 -8.22
N ASN A 119 1.17 14.76 -6.97
CA ASN A 119 0.05 15.35 -6.24
C ASN A 119 0.24 16.87 -6.11
#